data_AF-A0A1D2I973-F1
#
_entry.id   AF-A0A1D2I973-F1
#
_cell.length_a   1.000
_cell.length_b   1.000
_cell.length_c   1.000
_cell.angle_alpha   90.00
_cell.angle_beta   90.00
_cell.angle_gamma   90.00
#
_symmetry.space_group_name_H-M   'P 1'
#
loop_
_entity.id
_entity.type
_entity.pdbx_description
1 polymer ?
#
loop_
_entity_poly.entity_id
_entity_poly.type
_entity_poly.pdbx_seq_one_letter_code
_entity_poly.pdbx_strand_id
1 'polypeptide(L)'
;MRSESGYILLDTYDVLHQRVVSHHFRFDGTRQARLDRTPHRYIWPAELDLMARLAGFDLETRHADWTGAPFTAESRSHVSVSPMPLAPAHPAEPSTEPGGSPARRVSGRAVVLAA
;
A
#
# COMPACT_ATOMS: atom_id res chain seq x y z
N MET A 1 -9.49 -19.49 -9.05
CA MET A 1 -10.14 -18.24 -9.47
C MET A 1 -11.63 -18.54 -9.63
N ARG A 2 -12.51 -17.97 -8.80
CA ARG A 2 -13.96 -18.15 -8.95
C ARG A 2 -14.47 -17.03 -9.85
N SER A 3 -15.03 -17.36 -11.01
CA SER A 3 -15.74 -16.39 -11.85
C SER A 3 -17.18 -16.28 -11.38
N GLU A 4 -17.67 -15.06 -11.19
CA GLU A 4 -19.09 -14.80 -10.99
C GLU A 4 -19.78 -14.66 -12.35
N SER A 5 -20.94 -15.31 -12.51
CA SER A 5 -21.72 -15.20 -13.75
C SER A 5 -22.20 -13.76 -13.94
N GLY A 6 -22.06 -13.22 -15.16
CA GLY A 6 -22.45 -11.85 -15.46
C GLY A 6 -21.47 -10.79 -14.97
N TYR A 7 -20.26 -11.16 -14.55
CA TYR A 7 -19.20 -10.21 -14.18
C TYR A 7 -17.96 -10.38 -15.06
N ILE A 8 -17.49 -9.27 -15.63
CA ILE A 8 -16.22 -9.21 -16.37
C ILE A 8 -15.38 -8.09 -15.78
N LEU A 9 -14.13 -8.43 -15.42
CA LEU A 9 -13.08 -7.47 -15.11
C LEU A 9 -12.12 -7.37 -16.29
N LEU A 10 -11.89 -6.16 -16.77
CA LEU A 10 -10.90 -5.86 -17.80
C LEU A 10 -10.02 -4.71 -17.32
N ASP A 11 -8.71 -4.94 -17.31
CA ASP A 11 -7.73 -3.92 -16.93
C ASP A 11 -7.02 -3.38 -18.17
N THR A 12 -6.94 -2.05 -18.27
CA THR A 12 -6.10 -1.39 -19.27
C THR A 12 -4.88 -0.80 -18.58
N TYR A 13 -3.69 -1.01 -19.16
CA TYR A 13 -2.42 -0.57 -18.61
C TYR A 13 -1.75 0.48 -19.48
N ASP A 14 -1.39 1.60 -18.88
CA ASP A 14 -0.38 2.52 -19.37
C ASP A 14 0.90 2.26 -18.56
N VAL A 15 1.78 1.45 -19.13
CA VAL A 15 3.00 0.98 -18.44
C VAL A 15 4.04 2.08 -18.27
N LEU A 16 4.02 3.11 -19.12
CA LEU A 16 4.96 4.23 -19.05
C LEU A 16 4.66 5.12 -17.85
N HIS A 17 3.38 5.39 -17.60
CA HIS A 17 2.93 6.20 -16.47
C HIS A 17 2.48 5.37 -15.26
N GLN A 18 2.62 4.04 -15.33
CA GLN A 18 2.23 3.07 -14.31
C GLN A 18 0.77 3.18 -13.87
N ARG A 19 -0.13 3.43 -14.83
CA ARG A 19 -1.56 3.55 -14.57
C ARG A 19 -2.28 2.29 -14.99
N VAL A 20 -3.19 1.85 -14.14
CA VAL A 20 -4.17 0.82 -14.46
C VAL A 20 -5.57 1.41 -14.29
N VAL A 21 -6.45 1.09 -15.22
CA VAL A 21 -7.88 1.37 -15.05
C VAL A 21 -8.62 0.05 -15.11
N SER A 22 -9.22 -0.32 -14.00
CA SER A 22 -10.06 -1.51 -13.89
C SER A 22 -11.47 -1.19 -14.35
N HIS A 23 -11.94 -1.92 -15.35
CA HIS A 23 -13.27 -1.82 -15.93
C HIS A 23 -14.11 -3.00 -15.44
N HIS A 24 -15.08 -2.70 -14.59
CA HIS A 24 -15.98 -3.66 -13.99
C HIS A 24 -17.31 -3.64 -14.75
N PHE A 25 -17.54 -4.66 -15.57
CA PHE A 25 -18.81 -4.86 -16.25
C PHE A 25 -19.67 -5.82 -15.44
N ARG A 26 -20.89 -5.39 -15.10
CA ARG A 26 -21.91 -6.25 -14.47
C ARG A 26 -23.14 -6.33 -15.38
N PHE A 27 -23.55 -7.54 -15.69
CA PHE A 27 -24.73 -7.87 -16.47
C PHE A 27 -25.84 -8.36 -15.53
N ASP A 28 -27.07 -7.93 -15.77
CA ASP A 28 -28.26 -8.30 -15.00
C ASP A 28 -29.03 -9.49 -15.60
N GLY A 29 -28.37 -10.30 -16.42
CA GLY A 29 -28.98 -11.38 -17.20
C GLY A 29 -29.56 -10.92 -18.55
N THR A 30 -29.55 -9.61 -18.84
CA THR A 30 -29.83 -9.08 -20.17
C THR A 30 -28.53 -8.85 -20.96
N ARG A 31 -28.63 -8.23 -22.15
CA ARG A 31 -27.46 -7.79 -22.94
C ARG A 31 -26.91 -6.42 -22.49
N GLN A 32 -27.51 -5.78 -21.48
CA GLN A 32 -27.04 -4.50 -20.97
C GLN A 32 -26.03 -4.71 -19.84
N ALA A 33 -25.01 -3.84 -19.81
CA ALA A 33 -23.97 -3.87 -18.79
C ALA A 33 -23.92 -2.55 -18.03
N ARG A 34 -23.82 -2.64 -16.70
CA ARG A 34 -23.37 -1.52 -15.86
C ARG A 34 -21.85 -1.52 -15.83
N LEU A 35 -21.24 -0.38 -16.14
CA LEU A 35 -19.79 -0.22 -16.15
C LEU A 35 -19.35 0.71 -15.02
N ASP A 36 -18.56 0.18 -14.09
CA ASP A 36 -17.80 0.96 -13.11
C ASP A 36 -16.32 0.97 -13.50
N ARG A 37 -15.64 2.11 -13.30
CA ARG A 37 -14.21 2.26 -13.57
C ARG A 37 -13.48 2.69 -12.31
N THR A 38 -12.35 2.06 -12.03
CA THR A 38 -11.48 2.47 -10.92
C THR A 38 -10.05 2.72 -11.44
N PRO A 39 -9.62 3.99 -11.53
CA PRO A 39 -8.25 4.32 -11.92
C PRO A 39 -7.29 4.21 -10.73
N HIS A 40 -6.16 3.56 -10.93
CA HIS A 40 -5.11 3.37 -9.93
C HIS A 40 -3.73 3.64 -10.53
N ARG A 41 -2.76 3.96 -9.68
CA ARG A 41 -1.34 3.93 -10.03
C ARG A 41 -0.72 2.75 -9.30
N TYR A 42 -0.23 1.77 -10.07
CA TYR A 42 0.47 0.63 -9.49
C TYR A 42 1.95 1.01 -9.30
N ILE A 43 2.64 0.26 -8.44
CA ILE A 43 4.04 0.48 -8.14
C ILE A 43 4.73 -0.86 -7.92
N TRP A 44 5.95 -1.01 -8.45
CA TRP A 44 6.72 -2.23 -8.23
C TRP A 44 7.26 -2.29 -6.80
N PRO A 45 7.36 -3.49 -6.20
CA PRO A 45 7.94 -3.69 -4.86
C PRO A 45 9.22 -2.91 -4.59
N ALA A 46 10.21 -3.00 -5.48
CA ALA A 46 11.51 -2.36 -5.31
C ALA A 46 11.46 -0.83 -5.47
N GLU A 47 10.54 -0.32 -6.29
CA GLU A 47 10.31 1.12 -6.45
C GLU A 47 9.67 1.70 -5.19
N LEU A 48 8.70 0.98 -4.60
CA LEU A 48 8.10 1.34 -3.33
C LEU A 48 9.16 1.38 -2.21
N ASP A 49 10.08 0.41 -2.18
CA ASP A 49 11.18 0.38 -1.20
C ASP A 49 12.16 1.55 -1.38
N LEU A 50 12.40 1.99 -2.62
CA LEU A 50 13.18 3.20 -2.88
C LEU A 50 12.44 4.44 -2.41
N MET A 51 11.14 4.59 -2.71
CA MET A 51 10.33 5.71 -2.25
C MET A 51 10.24 5.77 -0.72
N ALA A 52 10.11 4.62 -0.06
CA ALA A 52 10.15 4.51 1.40
C ALA A 52 11.47 5.06 1.96
N ARG A 53 12.61 4.62 1.41
CA ARG A 53 13.94 5.11 1.83
C ARG A 53 14.13 6.61 1.59
N LEU A 54 13.67 7.11 0.44
CA LEU A 54 13.68 8.55 0.16
C LEU A 54 12.81 9.36 1.13
N ALA A 55 11.76 8.73 1.69
CA ALA A 55 10.94 9.29 2.75
C ALA A 55 11.47 9.02 4.18
N GLY A 56 12.65 8.40 4.32
CA GLY A 56 13.30 8.10 5.59
C GLY A 56 12.87 6.78 6.25
N PHE A 57 12.11 5.93 5.56
CA PHE A 57 11.66 4.63 6.05
C PHE A 57 12.53 3.50 5.50
N ASP A 58 12.86 2.52 6.34
CA ASP A 58 13.43 1.26 5.90
C ASP A 58 12.37 0.15 5.93
N LEU A 59 12.38 -0.75 4.95
CA LEU A 59 11.51 -1.92 4.94
C LEU A 59 11.95 -2.91 6.03
N GLU A 60 11.05 -3.27 6.94
CA GLU A 60 11.32 -4.26 7.99
C GLU A 60 10.90 -5.66 7.53
N THR A 61 9.64 -5.81 7.10
CA THR A 61 9.11 -7.08 6.62
C THR A 61 8.14 -6.89 5.44
N ARG A 62 8.01 -7.95 4.65
CA ARG A 62 7.07 -8.03 3.53
C ARG A 62 6.41 -9.41 3.49
N HIS A 63 5.08 -9.42 3.40
CA HIS A 63 4.26 -10.63 3.37
C HIS A 63 3.28 -10.56 2.20
N ALA A 64 2.82 -11.71 1.70
CA ALA A 64 1.82 -11.77 0.64
C ALA A 64 0.44 -11.26 1.11
N ASP A 65 0.15 -11.39 2.40
CA ASP A 65 -1.12 -11.02 3.02
C ASP A 65 -0.97 -10.73 4.52
N TRP A 66 -2.09 -10.39 5.18
CA TRP A 66 -2.16 -10.08 6.60
C TRP A 66 -1.94 -11.29 7.53
N THR A 67 -1.98 -12.52 7.02
CA THR A 67 -1.67 -13.71 7.81
C THR A 67 -0.16 -13.95 7.94
N GLY A 68 0.64 -13.17 7.22
CA GLY A 68 2.10 -13.26 7.25
C GLY A 68 2.68 -14.24 6.23
N ALA A 69 1.87 -14.69 5.25
CA ALA A 69 2.31 -15.64 4.23
C ALA A 69 3.55 -15.13 3.47
N PRO A 70 4.48 -16.01 3.04
CA PRO A 70 5.68 -15.61 2.30
C PRO A 70 5.35 -14.86 1.02
N PHE A 71 6.00 -13.73 0.78
CA PHE A 71 5.89 -12.99 -0.47
C PHE A 71 6.73 -13.65 -1.57
N THR A 72 6.10 -13.98 -2.69
CA THR A 72 6.71 -14.65 -3.86
C THR A 72 6.27 -13.99 -5.16
N ALA A 73 6.86 -14.39 -6.29
CA ALA A 73 6.45 -13.91 -7.62
C ALA A 73 4.99 -14.22 -7.98
N GLU A 74 4.37 -15.20 -7.31
CA GLU A 74 2.96 -15.59 -7.54
C GLU A 74 1.99 -14.85 -6.60
N SER A 75 2.51 -14.04 -5.68
CA SER A 75 1.70 -13.28 -4.74
C SER A 75 0.95 -12.16 -5.45
N ARG A 76 -0.38 -12.14 -5.31
CA ARG A 76 -1.26 -11.14 -5.94
C ARG A 76 -1.38 -9.83 -5.16
N SER A 77 -0.76 -9.75 -3.99
CA SER A 77 -0.74 -8.58 -3.12
C SER A 77 0.50 -8.64 -2.23
N HIS A 78 0.81 -7.54 -1.56
CA HIS A 78 1.74 -7.58 -0.44
C HIS A 78 1.39 -6.57 0.65
N VAL A 79 1.81 -6.90 1.87
CA VAL A 79 1.82 -6.03 3.03
C VAL A 79 3.27 -5.72 3.37
N SER A 80 3.65 -4.45 3.26
CA SER A 80 4.98 -3.96 3.64
C SER A 80 4.88 -3.21 4.96
N VAL A 81 5.75 -3.57 5.91
CA VAL A 81 5.84 -2.93 7.22
C VAL A 81 7.15 -2.18 7.31
N SER A 82 7.08 -0.89 7.66
CA SER A 82 8.24 -0.06 7.93
C SER A 82 8.07 0.63 9.27
N PRO A 83 9.06 0.59 10.17
CA PRO A 83 9.05 1.43 11.36
C PRO A 83 8.99 2.89 10.92
N MET A 84 8.21 3.69 11.64
CA MET A 84 8.27 5.13 11.46
C MET A 84 9.73 5.59 11.64
N PRO A 85 10.26 6.48 10.77
CA PRO A 85 11.56 7.07 10.99
C PRO A 85 11.56 7.60 12.42
N LEU A 86 12.62 7.31 13.18
CA LEU A 86 12.86 8.06 14.39
C LEU A 86 12.85 9.51 13.93
N ALA A 87 11.84 10.29 14.39
CA ALA A 87 11.73 11.68 14.02
C ALA A 87 13.14 12.28 14.12
N PRO A 88 13.62 13.01 13.09
CA PRO A 88 14.92 13.64 13.19
C PRO A 88 14.92 14.34 14.54
N ALA A 89 15.95 14.08 15.35
CA ALA A 89 16.08 14.75 16.63
C ALA A 89 16.03 16.23 16.31
N HIS A 90 14.85 16.85 16.48
CA HIS A 90 14.74 18.28 16.46
C HIS A 90 15.80 18.70 17.47
N PRO A 91 16.80 19.53 17.11
CA PRO A 91 17.76 19.99 18.09
C PRO A 91 16.92 20.51 19.25
N ALA A 92 17.11 19.89 20.41
CA ALA A 92 16.32 20.22 21.58
C ALA A 92 16.52 21.72 21.79
N GLU A 93 15.51 22.52 21.49
CA GLU A 93 15.40 23.85 22.08
C GLU A 93 15.55 23.61 23.58
N PRO A 94 16.51 24.24 24.27
CA PRO A 94 16.72 23.99 25.69
C PRO A 94 15.49 24.50 26.44
N SER A 95 14.52 23.62 26.65
CA SER A 95 13.36 23.86 27.49
C SER A 95 13.84 24.02 28.93
N THR A 96 13.96 25.26 29.36
CA THR A 96 13.94 25.62 30.77
C THR A 96 12.51 25.37 31.24
N GLU A 97 12.24 24.25 31.91
CA GLU A 97 11.12 24.03 32.85
C GLU A 97 11.34 22.65 33.55
N PRO A 98 11.41 22.59 34.89
CA PRO A 98 11.62 21.34 35.60
C PRO A 98 10.27 20.71 35.97
N GLY A 99 9.98 19.54 35.39
CA GLY A 99 8.91 18.67 35.89
C GLY A 99 7.84 18.31 34.86
N GLY A 100 8.20 17.49 33.88
CA GLY A 100 7.25 16.87 32.96
C GLY A 100 7.64 15.42 32.69
N SER A 101 6.81 14.49 33.13
CA SER A 101 6.95 13.04 32.91
C SER A 101 7.20 12.73 31.41
N PRO A 102 8.12 11.83 31.04
CA PRO A 102 8.44 11.60 29.64
C PRO A 102 7.23 11.02 28.90
N ALA A 103 6.83 11.70 27.82
CA ALA A 103 5.76 11.27 26.94
C ALA A 103 5.97 9.81 26.47
N ARG A 104 4.97 8.97 26.75
CA ARG A 104 4.97 7.54 26.41
C ARG A 104 4.95 7.38 24.89
N ARG A 105 6.09 6.97 24.33
CA ARG A 105 6.28 6.69 22.91
C ARG A 105 5.43 5.49 22.49
N VAL A 106 4.42 5.70 21.66
CA VAL A 106 3.68 4.62 20.98
C VAL A 106 4.55 4.14 19.82
N SER A 107 4.78 2.83 19.74
CA SER A 107 5.48 2.17 18.62
C SER A 107 4.67 2.37 17.33
N GLY A 108 5.00 3.38 16.55
CA GLY A 108 4.35 3.68 15.27
C GLY A 108 5.02 2.89 14.15
N ARG A 109 4.37 1.84 13.65
CA ARG A 109 4.71 1.20 12.38
C ARG A 109 3.80 1.76 11.29
N ALA A 110 4.36 2.13 10.14
CA ALA A 110 3.60 2.42 8.94
C ALA A 110 3.38 1.12 8.17
N VAL A 111 2.16 0.90 7.69
CA VAL A 111 1.82 -0.26 6.85
C VAL A 111 1.34 0.24 5.50
N VAL A 112 2.01 -0.20 4.43
CA VAL A 112 1.64 0.13 3.06
C VAL A 112 1.15 -1.14 2.36
N LEU A 113 -0.06 -1.05 1.82
CA LEU A 113 -0.69 -2.09 1.01
C LEU A 113 -0.55 -1.68 -0.46
N ALA A 114 0.05 -2.55 -1.28
CA ALA A 114 -0.09 -2.48 -2.73
C ALA A 114 -0.82 -3.74 -3.21
N ALA A 115 -1.84 -3.52 -4.02
CA ALA A 115 -2.69 -4.53 -4.65
C ALA A 115 -2.48 -4.50 -6.16
#